data_AF-A0A257X2E7-F1
#
_entry.id   AF-A0A257X2E7-F1
#
_cell.length_a   1.000
_cell.length_b   1.000
_cell.length_c   1.000
_cell.angle_alpha   90.00
_cell.angle_beta   90.00
_cell.angle_gamma   90.00
#
_symmetry.space_group_name_H-M   'P 1'
#
loop_
_entity.id
_entity.type
_entity.pdbx_description
1 polymer ?
#
loop_
_entity_poly.entity_id
_entity_poly.type
_entity_poly.pdbx_seq_one_letter_code
_entity_poly.pdbx_strand_id
1 'polypeptide(L)' 'MALLQIAEPGESTAPHQHRLAAGIDLGTTNSLVASVRNGVPVVLNDEHGRALLPSV' A
#
# COMPACT_ATOMS: atom_id res chain seq x y z
N MET A 1 -14.56 -0.19 3.16
CA MET A 1 -14.12 -0.27 1.76
C MET A 1 -13.60 -1.67 1.49
N ALA A 2 -13.85 -2.24 0.30
CA ALA A 2 -13.39 -3.57 -0.05
C ALA A 2 -11.91 -3.52 -0.50
N LEU A 3 -11.08 -4.43 0.01
CA LEU A 3 -9.70 -4.60 -0.46
C LEU A 3 -9.75 -5.35 -1.79
N LEU A 4 -9.29 -4.73 -2.87
CA LEU A 4 -9.15 -5.42 -4.15
C LEU A 4 -8.03 -6.46 -4.01
N GLN A 5 -8.40 -7.73 -4.17
CA GLN A 5 -7.44 -8.82 -4.18
C GLN A 5 -6.99 -9.06 -5.62
N ILE A 6 -5.72 -8.76 -5.87
CA ILE A 6 -5.01 -9.16 -7.08
C ILE A 6 -4.15 -10.36 -6.68
N ALA A 7 -4.37 -11.49 -7.35
CA ALA A 7 -3.58 -12.70 -7.20
C ALA A 7 -2.96 -13.02 -8.55
N GLU A 8 -1.78 -13.64 -8.54
CA GLU A 8 -1.18 -14.14 -9.78
C GLU A 8 -2.05 -15.26 -10.37
N PRO A 9 -2.05 -15.42 -11.71
CA PRO A 9 -2.79 -16.51 -12.35
C PRO A 9 -2.41 -17.87 -11.78
N GLY A 10 -3.36 -18.54 -11.14
CA GLY A 10 -3.18 -19.89 -10.55
C GLY A 10 -2.91 -19.90 -9.04
N GLU A 11 -2.73 -18.75 -8.40
CA GLU A 11 -2.58 -18.68 -6.94
C GLU A 11 -3.87 -18.21 -6.24
N SER A 12 -4.22 -18.89 -5.15
CA SER A 12 -5.26 -18.45 -4.21
C SER A 12 -4.62 -18.17 -2.85
N THR A 13 -4.90 -16.99 -2.28
CA THR A 13 -4.33 -16.59 -0.99
C THR A 13 -4.88 -17.45 0.15
N ALA A 14 -4.01 -17.91 1.07
CA ALA A 14 -4.42 -18.71 2.21
C ALA A 14 -5.41 -17.94 3.13
N PRO A 15 -6.52 -18.57 3.58
CA PRO A 15 -7.62 -17.89 4.26
C PRO A 15 -7.29 -17.23 5.61
N HIS A 16 -6.14 -17.53 6.22
CA HIS A 16 -5.75 -17.07 7.56
C HIS A 16 -4.58 -16.08 7.55
N GLN A 17 -4.16 -15.60 6.38
CA GLN A 17 -3.08 -14.63 6.30
C GLN A 17 -3.62 -13.25 6.72
N HIS A 18 -3.02 -12.64 7.74
CA HIS A 18 -3.32 -11.25 8.11
C HIS A 18 -3.13 -10.37 6.87
N ARG A 19 -4.23 -9.82 6.38
CA ARG A 19 -4.24 -9.00 5.17
C ARG A 19 -3.69 -7.63 5.53
N LEU A 20 -2.41 -7.44 5.28
CA LEU A 20 -1.82 -6.11 5.20
C LEU A 20 -2.29 -5.47 3.91
N ALA A 21 -2.71 -4.21 3.99
CA ALA A 21 -3.09 -3.43 2.84
C ALA A 21 -2.35 -2.10 2.85
N ALA A 22 -1.96 -1.67 1.66
CA ALA A 22 -1.41 -0.35 1.41
C ALA A 22 -2.24 0.33 0.32
N GLY A 23 -2.53 1.61 0.51
CA GLY A 23 -2.95 2.50 -0.55
C GLY A 23 -1.71 3.07 -1.21
N ILE A 24 -1.66 3.03 -2.54
CA ILE A 24 -0.55 3.57 -3.32
C ILE A 24 -1.15 4.63 -4.25
N ASP A 25 -0.58 5.83 -4.21
CA ASP A 25 -0.86 6.88 -5.19
C ASP A 25 0.35 6.97 -6.13
N LEU A 26 0.13 6.66 -7.41
CA LEU A 26 1.14 6.59 -8.45
C LEU A 26 1.03 7.82 -9.35
N GLY A 27 1.60 8.93 -8.91
CA GLY A 27 1.68 10.15 -9.71
C GLY A 27 2.83 10.11 -10.71
N THR A 28 2.79 11.00 -11.70
CA THR A 28 3.84 11.10 -12.74
C THR A 28 5.11 11.81 -12.25
N THR A 29 5.02 12.66 -11.22
CA THR A 29 6.17 13.36 -10.63
C THR A 29 6.54 12.81 -9.27
N ASN A 30 5.55 12.51 -8.44
CA ASN A 30 5.75 11.91 -7.11
C ASN A 30 4.73 10.81 -6.85
N SER A 31 5.11 9.86 -6.03
CA SER A 31 4.27 8.78 -5.53
C SER A 31 4.33 8.73 -4.01
N LEU A 32 3.32 8.10 -3.38
CA LEU A 32 3.32 7.83 -1.96
C LEU A 32 2.65 6.50 -1.64
N VAL A 33 2.95 5.97 -0.46
CA VAL A 33 2.33 4.78 0.10
C VAL A 33 1.72 5.12 1.46
N ALA A 34 0.50 4.65 1.71
CA ALA A 34 -0.20 4.82 2.99
C ALA A 34 -0.80 3.50 3.46
N SER A 35 -1.07 3.39 4.75
CA SER A 35 -1.84 2.29 5.33
C SER A 35 -2.76 2.81 6.42
N VAL A 36 -3.76 2.01 6.83
CA VAL A 36 -4.63 2.35 7.95
C VAL A 36 -4.07 1.70 9.21
N ARG A 37 -3.70 2.53 10.19
CA ARG A 37 -3.24 2.09 11.52
C ARG A 37 -4.26 2.58 12.55
N ASN A 38 -4.83 1.67 13.33
CA ASN A 38 -5.85 1.99 14.34
C ASN A 38 -7.05 2.81 13.77
N GLY A 39 -7.48 2.50 12.55
CA GLY A 39 -8.57 3.23 11.88
C GLY A 39 -8.17 4.58 11.29
N VAL A 40 -6.91 5.00 11.42
CA VAL A 40 -6.40 6.28 10.91
C VAL A 40 -5.47 6.04 9.71
N PRO A 41 -5.66 6.74 8.58
CA PRO A 41 -4.72 6.67 7.46
C PRO A 41 -3.39 7.32 7.85
N VAL A 42 -2.29 6.62 7.60
CA VAL A 42 -0.92 7.06 7.90
C VAL A 42 -0.06 6.85 6.66
N VAL A 43 0.68 7.88 6.27
CA VAL A 43 1.68 7.79 5.19
C VAL A 43 2.89 7.02 5.72
N LEU A 44 3.40 6.09 4.90
CA LEU A 44 4.62 5.35 5.17
C LEU A 44 5.79 6.17 4.60
N ASN A 45 6.64 6.67 5.49
CA ASN A 45 7.85 7.36 5.07
C ASN A 45 8.89 6.36 4.55
N ASP A 46 9.74 6.81 3.63
CA ASP A 46 10.92 6.06 3.21
C ASP A 46 12.00 6.02 4.32
N GLU A 47 13.12 5.36 4.02
CA GLU A 47 14.28 5.24 4.92
C GLU A 47 14.92 6.58 5.32
N HIS A 48 14.65 7.66 4.59
CA HIS A 48 15.12 9.02 4.86
C HIS A 48 14.06 9.88 5.56
N GLY A 49 12.90 9.32 5.89
CA GLY A 49 11.79 10.04 6.51
C GLY A 49 10.93 10.84 5.54
N ARG A 50 11.06 10.64 4.22
CA ARG A 50 10.28 11.36 3.20
C ARG A 50 8.94 10.67 2.97
N ALA A 51 7.87 11.47 2.93
CA ALA A 51 6.52 11.00 2.67
C ALA A 51 6.18 10.89 1.16
N LEU A 52 6.83 11.70 0.32
CA LEU A 52 6.67 11.71 -1.13
C LEU A 52 7.98 11.25 -1.76
N LEU A 53 7.89 10.31 -2.70
CA LEU A 53 9.03 9.81 -3.46
C LEU A 53 8.90 10.30 -4.91
N PRO A 54 9.98 10.79 -5.55
CA PRO A 54 9.96 11.07 -6.98
C PRO A 54 9.59 9.83 -7.78
N SER A 55 8.74 10.00 -8.78
CA SER A 55 8.36 8.95 -9.72
C SER A 55 9.36 8.94 -10.89
N VAL A 56 10.51 8.30 -10.68
CA VAL A 56 11.64 8.25 -11.63
C VAL A 56 12.16 6.84 -11.83
#